data_AF-X0RWI3-F1
#
_entry.id   AF-X0RWI3-F1
#
_cell.length_a   1.000
_cell.length_b   1.000
_cell.length_c   1.000
_cell.angle_alpha   90.00
_cell.angle_beta   90.00
_cell.angle_gamma   90.00
#
_symmetry.space_group_name_H-M   'P 1'
#
loop_
_entity.id
_entity.type
_entity.pdbx_description
1 polymer ?
#
loop_
_entity_poly.entity_id
_entity_poly.type
_entity_poly.pdbx_seq_one_letter_code
_entity_poly.pdbx_strand_id
1 'polypeptide(L)'
;MPFSTATEVLPKDWLIEYPPNGGPIWGIKESGIVSMLRRLEKASGVKCNAHTFRRDFASILKRNNVDSLDIMWLGGWKSLTMVQTYTESVSFDDSLEHYQSPIQRPTDAIDGPTGKG
;
A
#
# COMPACT_ATOMS: atom_id res chain seq x y z
N MET A 1 15.50 -13.66 -2.84
CA MET A 1 14.24 -12.89 -2.95
C MET A 1 13.93 -12.73 -4.43
N PRO A 2 13.09 -13.59 -5.04
CA PRO A 2 12.82 -13.45 -6.46
C PRO A 2 11.82 -12.30 -6.65
N PHE A 3 12.19 -11.34 -7.48
CA PHE A 3 11.24 -10.42 -8.09
C PHE A 3 10.22 -11.23 -8.91
N SER A 4 9.00 -10.72 -9.10
CA SER A 4 8.11 -11.29 -10.11
C SER A 4 8.78 -11.17 -11.49
N THR A 5 8.43 -12.05 -12.44
CA THR A 5 9.03 -12.03 -13.79
C THR A 5 8.93 -10.65 -14.45
N ALA A 6 7.81 -9.95 -14.26
CA ALA A 6 7.59 -8.60 -14.79
C ALA A 6 8.50 -7.54 -14.15
N THR A 7 8.80 -7.66 -12.85
CA THR A 7 9.70 -6.73 -12.16
C THR A 7 11.16 -7.11 -12.37
N GLU A 8 11.47 -8.39 -12.57
CA GLU A 8 12.84 -8.90 -12.70
C GLU A 8 13.54 -8.42 -13.97
N VAL A 9 12.79 -8.25 -15.07
CA VAL A 9 13.34 -7.78 -16.35
C VAL A 9 13.89 -6.36 -16.27
N LEU A 10 13.20 -5.46 -15.54
CA LEU A 10 13.59 -4.04 -15.46
C LEU A 10 15.01 -3.80 -14.87
N PRO A 11 15.38 -4.32 -13.68
CA PRO A 11 16.72 -4.15 -13.15
C PRO A 11 17.75 -4.95 -13.94
N LYS A 12 17.39 -6.07 -14.59
CA LYS A 12 18.32 -6.82 -15.46
C LYS A 12 18.70 -5.98 -16.68
N ASP A 13 17.71 -5.45 -17.40
CA ASP A 13 17.94 -4.61 -18.57
C ASP A 13 18.72 -3.35 -18.19
N TRP A 14 18.39 -2.73 -17.06
CA TRP A 14 19.16 -1.60 -16.52
C TRP A 14 20.62 -1.95 -16.26
N LEU A 15 20.91 -3.09 -15.64
CA LEU A 15 22.28 -3.51 -15.33
C LEU A 15 23.09 -3.88 -16.58
N ILE A 16 22.42 -4.30 -17.65
CA ILE A 16 23.05 -4.55 -18.96
C ILE A 16 23.43 -3.21 -19.61
N GLU A 17 22.54 -2.23 -19.57
CA GLU A 17 22.76 -0.90 -20.17
C GLU A 17 23.71 -0.02 -19.34
N TYR A 18 23.65 -0.13 -18.01
CA TYR A 18 24.40 0.67 -17.05
C TYR A 18 25.14 -0.22 -16.03
N PRO A 19 26.24 -0.88 -16.45
CA PRO A 19 27.02 -1.72 -15.55
C PRO A 19 27.64 -0.87 -14.44
N PRO A 20 27.51 -1.27 -13.15
CA PRO A 20 27.91 -0.44 -12.02
C PRO A 20 29.43 -0.26 -11.84
N ASN A 21 30.27 -0.96 -12.62
CA ASN A 21 31.74 -0.85 -12.60
C ASN A 21 32.36 -0.85 -11.19
N GLY A 22 31.82 -1.67 -10.28
CA GLY A 22 32.26 -1.78 -8.88
C GLY A 22 31.64 -0.76 -7.91
N GLY A 23 30.77 0.13 -8.40
CA GLY A 23 30.02 1.10 -7.60
C GLY A 23 28.59 0.64 -7.25
N PRO A 24 27.77 1.54 -6.65
CA PRO A 24 26.36 1.28 -6.39
C PRO A 24 25.57 1.08 -7.69
N ILE A 25 24.61 0.15 -7.69
CA ILE A 25 23.82 -0.24 -8.88
C ILE A 25 23.13 0.93 -9.61
N TRP A 26 22.74 1.98 -8.89
CA TRP A 26 22.07 3.16 -9.45
C TRP A 26 22.98 4.38 -9.59
N GLY A 27 24.20 4.34 -9.07
CA GLY A 27 25.13 5.48 -9.09
C GLY A 27 24.65 6.75 -8.38
N ILE A 28 23.52 6.72 -7.67
CA ILE A 28 22.91 7.89 -7.02
C ILE A 28 22.87 7.77 -5.50
N LYS A 29 22.93 8.93 -4.84
CA LYS A 29 22.74 9.07 -3.40
C LYS A 29 21.25 9.12 -3.04
N GLU A 30 20.95 8.99 -1.75
CA GLU A 30 19.59 9.13 -1.22
C GLU A 30 18.88 10.41 -1.71
N SER A 31 19.57 11.55 -1.72
CA SER A 31 19.02 12.82 -2.22
C SER A 31 18.63 12.76 -3.70
N GLY A 32 19.34 11.98 -4.51
CA GLY A 32 19.01 11.71 -5.91
C GLY A 32 17.72 10.91 -6.04
N ILE A 33 17.57 9.87 -5.21
CA ILE A 33 16.33 9.06 -5.16
C ILE A 33 15.15 9.94 -4.74
N VAL A 34 15.28 10.73 -3.68
CA VAL A 34 14.22 11.64 -3.21
C VAL A 34 13.84 12.64 -4.31
N SER A 35 14.82 13.19 -5.03
CA SER A 35 14.56 14.12 -6.13
C SER A 35 13.84 13.45 -7.30
N MET A 36 14.21 12.22 -7.65
CA MET A 36 13.53 11.41 -8.66
C MET A 36 12.07 11.14 -8.26
N LEU A 37 11.82 10.77 -7.00
CA LEU A 37 10.49 10.51 -6.48
C LEU A 37 9.59 11.76 -6.52
N ARG A 38 10.12 12.93 -6.16
CA ARG A 38 9.39 14.21 -6.27
C ARG A 38 9.01 14.56 -7.71
N ARG A 39 9.91 14.28 -8.66
CA ARG A 39 9.63 14.47 -10.09
C ARG A 39 8.54 13.51 -10.56
N LEU A 40 8.59 12.26 -10.11
CA LEU A 40 7.57 11.26 -10.41
C LEU A 40 6.21 11.68 -9.85
N GLU A 41 6.15 12.15 -8.61
CA GLU A 41 4.91 12.68 -8.00
C GLU A 41 4.32 13.83 -8.81
N LYS A 42 5.16 14.77 -9.26
CA LYS A 42 4.72 15.88 -10.10
C LYS A 42 4.19 15.42 -11.46
N ALA A 43 4.79 14.38 -12.04
CA ALA A 43 4.41 13.86 -13.35
C ALA A 43 3.16 12.98 -13.31
N SER A 44 2.99 12.18 -12.24
CA SER A 44 1.86 11.27 -12.08
C SER A 44 0.65 11.94 -11.41
N GLY A 45 0.86 13.02 -10.66
CA GLY A 45 -0.16 13.61 -9.78
C GLY A 45 -0.46 12.78 -8.53
N VAL A 46 0.26 11.68 -8.32
CA VAL A 46 0.09 10.76 -7.19
C VAL A 46 1.26 10.93 -6.24
N LYS A 47 0.99 10.91 -4.93
CA LYS A 47 2.02 11.04 -3.90
C LYS A 47 3.08 9.93 -4.05
N CYS A 48 4.29 10.29 -4.46
CA CYS A 48 5.38 9.33 -4.66
C CYS A 48 6.50 9.63 -3.66
N ASN A 49 6.47 8.93 -2.52
CA ASN A 49 7.59 8.92 -1.57
C ASN A 49 7.92 7.47 -1.17
N ALA A 50 9.16 7.24 -0.75
CA ALA A 50 9.68 5.91 -0.46
C ALA A 50 8.88 5.18 0.64
N HIS A 51 8.42 5.92 1.65
CA HIS A 51 7.63 5.35 2.73
C HIS A 51 6.24 4.89 2.26
N THR A 52 5.58 5.69 1.42
CA THR A 52 4.29 5.33 0.81
C THR A 52 4.42 4.06 -0.01
N PHE A 53 5.43 3.94 -0.88
CA PHE A 53 5.65 2.68 -1.62
C PHE A 53 5.86 1.48 -0.70
N ARG A 54 6.62 1.63 0.38
CA ARG A 54 6.87 0.55 1.34
C ARG A 54 5.62 0.16 2.11
N ARG A 55 4.78 1.13 2.48
CA ARG A 55 3.48 0.87 3.10
C ARG A 55 2.56 0.15 2.13
N ASP A 56 2.41 0.66 0.91
CA ASP A 56 1.52 0.12 -0.10
C ASP A 56 1.93 -1.31 -0.49
N PHE A 57 3.24 -1.61 -0.50
CA PHE A 57 3.73 -2.97 -0.65
C PHE A 57 3.20 -3.92 0.44
N ALA A 58 3.29 -3.55 1.72
CA ALA A 58 2.71 -4.35 2.81
C ALA A 58 1.19 -4.50 2.67
N SER A 59 0.51 -3.40 2.32
CA SER A 59 -0.93 -3.34 2.13
C SER A 59 -1.42 -4.28 1.03
N ILE A 60 -0.74 -4.27 -0.12
CA ILE A 60 -1.07 -5.13 -1.26
C ILE A 60 -0.84 -6.59 -0.91
N LEU A 61 0.28 -6.93 -0.26
CA LEU A 61 0.53 -8.31 0.16
C LEU A 61 -0.53 -8.81 1.14
N LYS A 62 -0.95 -7.97 2.10
CA LYS A 62 -2.00 -8.34 3.04
C LYS A 62 -3.34 -8.58 2.35
N ARG A 63 -3.74 -7.70 1.42
CA ARG A 63 -4.95 -7.89 0.58
C ARG A 63 -4.90 -9.17 -0.24
N ASN A 64 -3.71 -9.63 -0.61
CA ASN A 64 -3.49 -10.92 -1.27
C ASN A 64 -3.36 -12.10 -0.29
N ASN A 65 -3.77 -11.95 0.97
CA ASN A 65 -3.74 -12.97 2.01
C ASN A 65 -2.35 -13.54 2.33
N VAL A 66 -1.29 -12.77 2.10
CA VAL A 66 0.07 -13.16 2.54
C VAL A 66 0.17 -13.00 4.05
N ASP A 67 0.81 -13.97 4.71
CA ASP A 67 0.97 -13.96 6.16
C ASP A 67 1.85 -12.79 6.64
N SER A 68 1.54 -12.24 7.82
CA SER A 68 2.25 -11.09 8.36
C SER A 68 3.74 -11.38 8.66
N LEU A 69 4.08 -12.64 8.98
CA LEU A 69 5.47 -13.07 9.16
C LEU A 69 6.20 -13.05 7.83
N ASP A 70 5.59 -13.58 6.77
CA ASP A 70 6.15 -13.56 5.42
C ASP A 70 6.32 -12.12 4.92
N ILE A 71 5.33 -11.25 5.12
CA ILE A 71 5.43 -9.82 4.78
C ILE A 71 6.62 -9.18 5.53
N MET A 72 6.80 -9.48 6.82
CA MET A 72 7.92 -8.98 7.63
C MET A 72 9.27 -9.37 7.02
N TRP A 73 9.45 -10.65 6.69
CA TRP A 73 10.67 -11.16 6.06
C TRP A 73 10.89 -10.54 4.68
N LEU A 74 9.84 -10.46 3.86
CA LEU A 74 9.93 -9.97 2.48
C LEU A 74 10.27 -8.49 2.40
N GLY A 75 9.66 -7.65 3.23
CA GLY A 75 9.97 -6.21 3.24
C GLY A 75 11.12 -5.83 4.17
N GLY A 76 11.70 -6.78 4.89
CA GLY A 76 12.81 -6.54 5.82
C GLY A 76 12.43 -5.62 6.97
N TRP A 77 11.26 -5.83 7.57
CA TRP A 77 10.85 -5.12 8.78
C TRP A 77 11.41 -5.80 10.02
N LYS A 78 11.70 -5.00 11.06
CA LYS A 78 12.35 -5.49 12.29
C LYS A 78 11.40 -6.20 13.26
N SER A 79 10.09 -6.00 13.11
CA SER A 79 9.09 -6.58 14.00
C SER A 79 7.73 -6.72 13.32
N LEU A 80 6.95 -7.68 13.80
CA LEU A 80 5.56 -7.89 13.38
C LEU A 80 4.68 -6.68 13.71
N THR A 81 4.91 -6.01 14.83
CA THR A 81 4.16 -4.80 15.22
C THR A 81 4.25 -3.72 14.15
N MET A 82 5.41 -3.57 13.51
CA MET A 82 5.58 -2.57 12.45
C MET A 82 4.80 -2.95 11.18
N VAL A 83 4.73 -4.24 10.85
CA VAL A 83 3.90 -4.75 9.75
C VAL A 83 2.42 -4.57 10.08
N GLN A 84 2.01 -4.92 11.30
CA GLN A 84 0.64 -4.75 11.79
C GLN A 84 0.15 -3.31 11.62
N THR A 85 0.95 -2.30 12.00
CA THR A 85 0.59 -0.89 11.79
C THR A 85 0.26 -0.57 10.31
N TYR A 86 1.00 -1.14 9.36
CA TYR A 86 0.72 -0.92 7.93
C TYR A 86 -0.47 -1.72 7.42
N THR A 87 -0.69 -2.93 7.94
CA THR A 87 -1.76 -3.82 7.49
C THR A 87 -3.10 -3.54 8.16
N GLU A 88 -3.12 -3.05 9.40
CA GLU A 88 -4.35 -2.72 10.14
C GLU A 88 -5.11 -1.56 9.49
N SER A 89 -4.38 -0.53 9.03
CA SER A 89 -4.99 0.58 8.28
C SER A 89 -5.72 0.11 7.03
N VAL A 90 -5.19 -0.92 6.37
CA VAL A 90 -5.77 -1.51 5.16
C VAL A 90 -6.98 -2.36 5.51
N SER A 91 -6.90 -3.18 6.57
CA SER A 91 -8.02 -3.98 7.02
C SER A 91 -9.23 -3.13 7.43
N PHE A 92 -9.01 -1.91 7.94
CA PHE A 92 -10.09 -0.97 8.25
C PHE A 92 -10.76 -0.45 6.98
N ASP A 93 -9.98 0.03 6.01
CA ASP A 93 -10.50 0.52 4.72
C ASP A 93 -11.21 -0.60 3.95
N ASP A 94 -10.62 -1.80 3.89
CA ASP A 94 -11.24 -2.99 3.27
C ASP A 94 -12.54 -3.37 4.01
N SER A 95 -12.56 -3.30 5.35
CA SER A 95 -13.78 -3.55 6.14
C SER A 95 -14.87 -2.52 5.86
N LEU A 96 -14.50 -1.26 5.59
CA LEU A 96 -15.42 -0.20 5.22
C LEU A 96 -15.98 -0.39 3.81
N GLU A 97 -15.16 -0.84 2.86
CA GLU A 97 -15.62 -1.19 1.50
C GLU A 97 -16.59 -2.38 1.50
N HIS A 98 -16.38 -3.36 2.38
CA HIS A 98 -17.27 -4.50 2.57
C HIS A 98 -18.47 -4.21 3.48
N TYR A 99 -18.45 -3.09 4.22
CA TYR A 99 -19.57 -2.67 5.05
C TYR A 99 -20.71 -2.12 4.18
N GLN A 100 -21.58 -3.01 3.70
CA GLN A 100 -22.91 -2.62 3.22
C GLN A 100 -23.73 -2.18 4.43
N SER A 101 -23.95 -0.87 4.59
CA SER A 101 -24.79 -0.30 5.65
C SER A 101 -26.16 -0.99 5.69
N PRO A 102 -26.52 -1.69 6.80
CA PRO A 102 -27.89 -2.14 7.02
C PRO A 102 -28.81 -1.00 7.47
N ILE A 103 -28.27 0.21 7.67
CA ILE A 103 -29.00 1.34 8.23
C ILE A 103 -29.65 2.12 7.08
N GLN A 104 -30.66 1.52 6.46
CA GLN A 104 -31.77 2.30 5.94
C GLN A 104 -32.42 2.98 7.15
N ARG A 105 -32.37 4.32 7.21
CA ARG A 105 -33.13 5.08 8.20
C ARG A 105 -34.59 4.63 8.12
N PRO A 106 -35.23 4.22 9.23
CA PRO A 106 -36.67 4.05 9.23
C PRO A 106 -37.25 5.43 8.94
N THR A 107 -37.85 5.62 7.77
CA THR A 107 -38.32 6.96 7.37
C THR A 107 -39.74 7.24 7.84
N ASP A 108 -40.56 6.26 8.22
CA ASP A 108 -41.97 6.55 8.52
C ASP A 108 -42.45 5.87 9.80
N ALA A 109 -42.35 6.59 10.91
CA ALA A 109 -43.14 6.35 12.12
C ALA A 109 -43.60 7.69 12.68
N ILE A 110 -44.61 8.28 12.04
CA ILE A 110 -45.55 9.20 12.70
C ILE A 110 -46.98 8.87 12.26
N ASP A 111 -47.64 7.96 12.97
CA ASP A 111 -49.07 8.09 13.16
C ASP A 111 -49.40 7.75 14.61
N GLY A 112 -49.83 8.79 15.33
CA GLY A 112 -50.16 8.73 16.75
C GLY A 112 -51.52 8.05 16.99
N PRO A 113 -51.80 7.63 18.24
CA PRO A 113 -53.05 6.98 18.55
C PRO A 113 -54.15 8.03 18.74
N THR A 114 -55.07 8.17 17.78
CA THR A 114 -56.33 8.90 18.02
C THR A 114 -57.29 8.05 18.85
N GLY A 115 -57.66 8.62 20.00
CA GLY A 115 -58.51 8.01 21.00
C GLY A 115 -60.00 7.92 20.64
N LYS A 116 -60.68 7.24 21.56
CA LYS A 116 -62.10 6.88 21.68
C LYS A 116 -63.10 7.99 21.36
N GLY A 117 -64.26 7.57 20.83
CA GLY A 117 -65.53 8.31 20.76
C GLY A 117 -66.64 7.42 20.24
#